data_AF-A0A843G4M1-F1
#
_entry.id   AF-A0A843G4M1-F1
#
_cell.length_a   1.000
_cell.length_b   1.000
_cell.length_c   1.000
_cell.angle_alpha   90.00
_cell.angle_beta   90.00
_cell.angle_gamma   90.00
#
_symmetry.space_group_name_H-M   'P 1'
#
loop_
_entity.id
_entity.type
_entity.pdbx_description
1 polymer ?
#
loop_
_entity_poly.entity_id
_entity_poly.type
_entity_poly.pdbx_seq_one_letter_code
_entity_poly.pdbx_strand_id
1 'polypeptide(L)'
;MDLPSNSGNYNDCFSVHAEQNAMISARRKDMLGATIYLAGEMSVDGDWVEIEDAEPCPICFRMIKNSGIDKIVSKKGILKLRYPLQ
;
A
#
# COMPACT_ATOMS: atom_id res chain seq x y z
N MET A 1 -19.58 9.03 -3.13
CA MET A 1 -18.47 9.98 -3.39
C MET A 1 -17.61 9.29 -4.42
N ASP A 2 -17.70 9.71 -5.68
CA ASP A 2 -16.94 9.11 -6.78
C ASP A 2 -15.54 9.73 -6.82
N LEU A 3 -14.73 9.40 -5.81
CA LEU A 3 -13.33 9.81 -5.72
C LEU A 3 -12.44 8.61 -6.06
N PRO A 4 -11.34 8.83 -6.79
CA PRO A 4 -10.42 7.75 -7.10
C PRO A 4 -9.82 7.20 -5.81
N SER A 5 -9.84 5.87 -5.68
CA SER A 5 -9.02 5.17 -4.69
C SER A 5 -7.58 5.65 -4.79
N ASN A 6 -6.86 5.71 -3.66
CA ASN A 6 -5.44 6.04 -3.64
C ASN A 6 -5.07 7.53 -3.83
N SER A 7 -6.00 8.48 -3.70
CA SER A 7 -5.74 9.93 -3.90
C SER A 7 -4.66 10.52 -2.97
N GLY A 8 -4.43 9.89 -1.81
CA GLY A 8 -3.45 10.34 -0.81
C GLY A 8 -3.94 11.48 0.09
N ASN A 9 -5.19 11.90 -0.06
CA ASN A 9 -5.85 12.83 0.85
C ASN A 9 -6.53 12.03 1.99
N TYR A 10 -6.14 12.34 3.23
CA TYR A 10 -6.65 11.62 4.41
C TYR A 10 -8.16 11.76 4.59
N ASN A 11 -8.73 12.92 4.24
CA ASN A 11 -10.16 13.16 4.37
C ASN A 11 -11.01 12.36 3.37
N ASP A 12 -10.39 11.84 2.31
CA ASP A 12 -11.07 11.05 1.27
C ASP A 12 -11.01 9.55 1.58
N CYS A 13 -10.15 9.14 2.53
CA CYS A 13 -9.85 7.75 2.85
C CYS A 13 -10.52 7.33 4.16
N PHE A 14 -11.78 6.91 4.09
CA PHE A 14 -12.54 6.42 5.25
C PHE A 14 -12.12 5.02 5.72
N SER A 15 -11.46 4.25 4.86
CA SER A 15 -11.07 2.87 5.11
C SER A 15 -9.66 2.75 5.68
N VAL A 16 -9.43 1.72 6.50
CA VAL A 16 -8.08 1.27 6.83
C VAL A 16 -7.57 0.41 5.68
N HIS A 17 -6.49 0.85 5.06
CA HIS A 17 -5.87 0.16 3.93
C HIS A 17 -5.24 -1.18 4.34
N ALA A 18 -5.06 -2.09 3.39
CA ALA A 18 -4.43 -3.39 3.62
C ALA A 18 -3.04 -3.26 4.27
N GLU A 19 -2.24 -2.30 3.82
CA GLU A 19 -0.90 -2.01 4.35
C GLU A 19 -0.96 -1.57 5.82
N GLN A 20 -1.95 -0.73 6.15
CA GLN A 20 -2.15 -0.25 7.51
C GLN A 20 -2.60 -1.38 8.43
N ASN A 21 -3.54 -2.21 7.98
CA ASN A 21 -4.00 -3.39 8.72
C ASN A 21 -2.85 -4.36 8.98
N ALA A 22 -1.98 -4.60 7.99
CA ALA A 22 -0.80 -5.45 8.16
C ALA A 22 0.15 -4.88 9.22
N MET A 23 0.42 -3.57 9.18
CA MET A 23 1.27 -2.90 10.15
C MET A 23 0.68 -2.85 11.56
N ILE A 24 -0.63 -2.63 11.70
CA ILE A 24 -1.35 -2.65 12.99
C ILE A 24 -1.26 -4.04 13.64
N SER A 25 -1.28 -5.09 12.82
CA SER A 25 -1.23 -6.49 13.28
C SER A 25 0.18 -6.96 13.65
N ALA A 26 1.22 -6.36 13.07
CA ALA A 26 2.62 -6.75 13.28
C ALA A 26 3.25 -6.01 14.47
N ARG A 27 4.12 -6.69 15.23
CA ARG A 27 4.92 -6.02 16.26
C ARG A 27 5.99 -5.17 15.60
N ARG A 28 6.24 -3.97 16.12
CA ARG A 28 7.26 -3.06 15.58
C ARG A 28 8.65 -3.68 15.42
N LYS A 29 9.05 -4.54 16.35
CA LYS A 29 10.33 -5.26 16.31
C LYS A 29 10.45 -6.22 15.13
N ASP A 30 9.33 -6.82 14.71
CA ASP A 30 9.28 -7.79 13.63
C ASP A 30 9.19 -7.09 12.26
N MET A 31 8.79 -5.81 12.25
CA MET A 31 8.79 -4.96 11.06
C MET A 31 10.17 -4.36 10.71
N LEU A 32 11.14 -4.33 11.64
CA LEU A 32 12.49 -3.82 11.38
C LEU A 32 13.20 -4.70 10.34
N GLY A 33 13.60 -4.12 9.22
CA GLY A 33 14.26 -4.82 8.12
C GLY A 33 13.33 -5.75 7.33
N ALA A 34 12.03 -5.73 7.62
CA ALA A 34 11.07 -6.62 6.98
C ALA A 34 10.79 -6.22 5.53
N THR A 35 10.09 -7.09 4.82
CA THR A 35 9.56 -6.84 3.48
C THR A 35 8.04 -6.93 3.53
N ILE A 36 7.35 -5.92 2.99
CA ILE A 36 5.90 -5.94 2.81
C ILE A 36 5.56 -6.33 1.36
N TYR A 37 4.59 -7.22 1.21
CA TYR A 37 4.12 -7.70 -0.09
C TYR A 37 2.71 -7.16 -0.34
N LEU A 38 2.50 -6.59 -1.52
CA LEU A 38 1.23 -6.00 -1.94
C LEU A 38 0.60 -6.84 -3.05
N ALA A 39 -0.67 -7.17 -2.86
CA ALA A 39 -1.53 -7.83 -3.83
C ALA A 39 -2.95 -7.35 -3.61
N GLY A 40 -3.78 -7.43 -4.64
CA GLY A 40 -5.18 -7.05 -4.56
C GLY A 40 -5.93 -7.44 -5.83
N GLU A 41 -7.24 -7.38 -5.75
CA GLU A 41 -8.17 -7.59 -6.87
C GLU A 41 -9.19 -6.46 -6.89
N MET A 42 -9.70 -6.14 -8.08
CA MET A 42 -10.77 -5.16 -8.26
C MET A 42 -11.85 -5.72 -9.18
N SER A 43 -13.09 -5.33 -8.95
CA SER A 43 -14.19 -5.69 -9.86
C SER A 43 -14.18 -4.74 -11.06
N VAL A 44 -14.08 -5.30 -12.26
CA VAL A 44 -14.19 -4.62 -13.55
C VAL A 44 -15.33 -5.29 -14.31
N ASP A 45 -16.38 -4.54 -14.61
CA ASP A 45 -17.56 -5.02 -15.35
C ASP A 45 -18.24 -6.28 -14.75
N GLY A 46 -18.12 -6.47 -13.43
CA GLY A 46 -18.70 -7.61 -12.70
C GLY A 46 -17.75 -8.79 -12.48
N ASP A 47 -16.58 -8.79 -13.12
CA ASP A 47 -15.55 -9.81 -12.95
C ASP A 47 -14.44 -9.31 -12.01
N TRP A 48 -13.88 -10.21 -11.20
CA TRP A 48 -12.73 -9.89 -10.36
C TRP A 48 -11.43 -10.06 -11.14
N VAL A 49 -10.64 -8.99 -11.20
CA VAL A 49 -9.35 -8.93 -11.90
C VAL A 49 -8.27 -8.59 -10.91
N GLU A 50 -7.14 -9.31 -10.97
CA GLU A 50 -5.97 -9.05 -10.14
C GLU A 50 -5.33 -7.70 -10.50
N ILE A 51 -4.89 -6.94 -9.50
CA ILE A 51 -4.18 -5.67 -9.67
C ILE A 51 -2.71 -5.96 -9.95
N GLU A 52 -2.30 -5.77 -11.20
CA GLU A 52 -0.92 -6.01 -11.65
C GLU A 52 0.10 -5.00 -11.05
N ASP A 53 -0.33 -3.77 -10.78
CA ASP A 53 0.48 -2.69 -10.20
C ASP A 53 -0.06 -2.21 -8.86
N ALA A 54 -0.21 -3.14 -7.91
CA ALA A 54 -0.50 -2.79 -6.54
C ALA A 54 0.61 -1.86 -5.98
N GLU A 55 0.29 -0.59 -5.78
CA GLU A 55 1.15 0.43 -5.20
C GLU A 55 0.44 1.09 -4.00
N PRO A 56 1.17 1.35 -2.90
CA PRO A 56 0.57 1.93 -1.71
C PRO A 56 0.19 3.39 -1.95
N CYS A 57 -0.87 3.86 -1.27
CA CYS A 57 -1.23 5.26 -1.29
C CYS A 57 -0.12 6.14 -0.69
N PRO A 58 -0.08 7.45 -0.97
CA PRO A 58 0.92 8.34 -0.38
C PRO A 58 1.00 8.28 1.17
N ILE A 59 -0.14 8.07 1.84
CA ILE A 59 -0.21 7.92 3.30
C ILE A 59 0.39 6.57 3.73
N CYS A 60 -0.03 5.46 3.13
CA CYS A 60 0.48 4.12 3.42
C CYS A 60 1.98 4.02 3.12
N PHE A 61 2.44 4.60 2.01
CA PHE A 61 3.85 4.68 1.66
C PHE A 61 4.66 5.40 2.74
N ARG A 62 4.16 6.55 3.22
CA ARG A 62 4.78 7.28 4.34
C ARG A 62 4.81 6.44 5.61
N MET A 63 3.75 5.70 5.92
CA MET A 63 3.69 4.83 7.09
C MET A 63 4.70 3.68 6.99
N ILE A 64 4.73 2.96 5.86
CA ILE A 64 5.67 1.85 5.60
C ILE A 64 7.11 2.34 5.78
N LYS A 65 7.47 3.47 5.15
CA LYS A 65 8.82 4.05 5.25
C LYS A 65 9.25 4.32 6.70
N ASN A 66 8.33 4.78 7.54
CA ASN A 66 8.62 5.09 8.95
C ASN A 66 8.50 3.89 9.90
N SER A 67 7.94 2.78 9.44
CA SER A 67 7.73 1.56 10.22
C SER A 67 8.98 0.69 10.35
N GLY A 68 10.06 1.01 9.63
CA GLY A 68 11.30 0.23 9.60
C GLY A 68 11.29 -0.95 8.62
N ILE A 69 10.28 -1.05 7.75
CA ILE A 69 10.22 -2.00 6.63
C ILE A 69 11.16 -1.51 5.52
N ASP A 70 12.01 -2.39 4.99
CA ASP A 70 13.06 -2.05 4.02
C ASP A 70 12.59 -2.14 2.56
N LYS A 71 11.62 -3.01 2.28
CA LYS A 71 11.21 -3.35 0.91
C LYS A 71 9.71 -3.45 0.77
N ILE A 72 9.22 -2.97 -0.36
CA ILE A 72 7.84 -3.12 -0.82
C ILE A 72 7.89 -3.93 -2.11
N VAL A 73 7.18 -5.04 -2.16
CA VAL A 73 7.15 -5.95 -3.31
C VAL A 73 5.72 -6.07 -3.82
N SER A 74 5.51 -5.90 -5.11
CA SER A 74 4.26 -6.23 -5.79
C SER A 74 4.53 -7.29 -6.87
N LYS A 75 3.49 -7.67 -7.61
CA LYS A 75 3.60 -8.62 -8.73
C LYS A 75 4.61 -8.19 -9.80
N LYS A 76 4.76 -6.88 -10.03
CA LYS A 76 5.78 -6.31 -10.93
C LYS A 76 7.21 -6.31 -10.35
N GLY A 77 7.39 -6.79 -9.12
CA GLY A 77 8.68 -6.89 -8.44
C GLY A 77 8.85 -5.88 -7.32
N ILE A 78 10.10 -5.53 -7.01
CA ILE A 78 10.40 -4.58 -5.94
C ILE A 78 10.01 -3.17 -6.40
N LEU A 79 9.07 -2.55 -5.68
CA LEU A 79 8.70 -1.17 -5.91
C LEU A 79 9.85 -0.27 -5.48
N LYS A 80 10.30 0.60 -6.39
CA LYS A 80 11.29 1.62 -6.05
C LYS A 80 10.62 2.62 -5.10
N LEU A 81 11.20 2.80 -3.92
CA LEU A 81 10.77 3.82 -2.96
C LEU A 81 10.88 5.20 -3.63
N ARG A 82 9.79 5.70 -4.24
CA ARG A 82 9.79 7.01 -4.89
C ARG A 82 9.85 8.10 -3.81
N TYR A 83 10.82 9.00 -3.94
CA TYR A 83 10.88 10.24 -3.16
C TYR A 83 11.36 11.39 -4.06
N PRO A 84 10.70 12.56 -4.03
CA PRO A 84 9.28 12.78 -4.26
C PRO A 84 8.98 13.09 -5.75
N LEU A 85 7.68 13.18 -6.05
CA LEU A 85 7.08 13.71 -7.28
C LEU A 85 7.89 14.88 -7.87
N GLN A 86 8.40 14.69 -9.09
CA GLN A 86 8.59 15.78 -10.06
C GLN A 86 7.38 15.80 -10.98
#